data_AF-A0A2E6VP73-F1
#
_entry.id   AF-A0A2E6VP73-F1
#
_cell.length_a   1.000
_cell.length_b   1.000
_cell.length_c   1.000
_cell.angle_alpha   90.00
_cell.angle_beta   90.00
_cell.angle_gamma   90.00
#
_symmetry.space_group_name_H-M   'P 1'
#
loop_
_entity.id
_entity.type
_entity.pdbx_description
1 polymer ?
#
loop_
_entity_poly.entity_id
_entity_poly.type
_entity_poly.pdbx_seq_one_letter_code
_entity_poly.pdbx_strand_id
1 'polypeptide(L)'
;MSLVVAEDRTHDPDATILPAQFRDTILLDVIHDGDWIPEEFTRNEEGELIPEEAFLDAYYYERDWGASLVAGEIASFLGLPGHYSVNVARVLMDFGRFPGPTPKDADHLHRFALNYPFSKLLSYKQKKRVLEVYYDEISQIMENAISGKDIKIAIHTYDTYNKSGTIRPHLSLLTRSFGYQNENEMPYGVFDPLYPDVLAEFTCDRVLRDRISLTLEKIGVPVAHNYPYLLPDGSVEMRSQVWLFFLKLREEFEARYPETKESYPYQMVWDMLLDTNLRSAKSEKLRSFFHYYRRIDEEFETHFNDAASAYIKIRQFLEHEIPHFVDRFRFSQTRTSALGIEIRKDLVWHFDEMGTPVGPRLDNIRIIGKHVAQAIYVYLTEDRAAVNRPTSALTPYERKPLEQPS
;
A
#
# COMPACT_ATOMS: atom_id res chain seq x y z
N MET A 1 9.04 -12.13 -5.10
CA MET A 1 8.87 -11.68 -3.70
C MET A 1 9.15 -12.86 -2.78
N SER A 2 9.79 -12.65 -1.64
CA SER A 2 10.14 -13.75 -0.73
C SER A 2 9.90 -13.36 0.72
N LEU A 3 9.61 -14.35 1.56
CA LEU A 3 9.57 -14.19 3.01
C LEU A 3 11.00 -14.20 3.55
N VAL A 4 11.43 -13.10 4.16
CA VAL A 4 12.70 -12.99 4.88
C VAL A 4 12.44 -13.38 6.33
N VAL A 5 13.02 -14.50 6.76
CA VAL A 5 12.80 -15.07 8.09
C VAL A 5 13.40 -14.16 9.16
N ALA A 6 12.62 -13.87 10.20
CA ALA A 6 13.08 -13.07 11.33
C ALA A 6 14.04 -13.86 12.23
N GLU A 7 14.94 -13.16 12.90
CA GLU A 7 15.73 -13.74 13.99
C GLU A 7 14.79 -14.16 15.14
N ASP A 8 15.01 -15.34 15.71
CA ASP A 8 14.24 -15.81 16.87
C ASP A 8 14.70 -15.08 18.14
N ARG A 9 13.83 -14.21 18.66
CA ARG A 9 14.03 -13.45 19.91
C ARG A 9 13.14 -13.91 21.05
N THR A 10 12.60 -15.13 21.00
CA THR A 10 11.74 -15.67 22.08
C THR A 10 12.42 -15.73 23.46
N HIS A 11 13.76 -15.65 23.49
CA HIS A 11 14.57 -15.60 24.71
C HIS A 11 15.14 -14.22 25.05
N ASP A 12 14.90 -13.19 24.23
CA ASP A 12 15.36 -11.81 24.52
C ASP A 12 14.41 -11.20 25.58
N PRO A 13 14.92 -10.78 26.75
CA PRO A 13 14.08 -10.20 27.81
C PRO A 13 13.40 -8.89 27.39
N ASP A 14 13.91 -8.23 26.35
CA ASP A 14 13.34 -7.02 25.78
C ASP A 14 12.30 -7.29 24.69
N ALA A 15 12.05 -8.56 24.32
CA ALA A 15 11.11 -8.91 23.28
C ALA A 15 9.65 -8.63 23.68
N THR A 16 8.92 -7.93 22.81
CA THR A 16 7.49 -7.64 23.02
C THR A 16 6.62 -8.62 22.22
N ILE A 17 6.84 -9.91 22.49
CA ILE A 17 6.24 -11.00 21.71
C ILE A 17 4.72 -10.92 21.78
N LEU A 18 4.07 -10.86 20.61
CA LEU A 18 2.62 -10.82 20.54
C LEU A 18 1.97 -12.11 21.06
N PRO A 19 0.79 -12.01 21.68
CA PRO A 19 -0.10 -13.15 21.85
C PRO A 19 -0.33 -13.88 20.52
N ALA A 20 -0.40 -15.22 20.57
CA ALA A 20 -0.45 -16.06 19.37
C ALA A 20 -1.57 -15.67 18.40
N GLN A 21 -2.74 -15.27 18.94
CA GLN A 21 -3.90 -14.84 18.16
C GLN A 21 -3.67 -13.62 17.24
N PHE A 22 -2.63 -12.82 17.48
CA PHE A 22 -2.33 -11.62 16.69
C PHE A 22 -1.16 -11.82 15.71
N ARG A 23 -0.36 -12.88 15.86
CA ARG A 23 0.85 -13.04 15.03
C ARG A 23 0.52 -13.23 13.56
N ASP A 24 -0.56 -13.96 13.27
CA ASP A 24 -1.01 -14.19 11.91
C ASP A 24 -1.86 -13.05 11.34
N THR A 25 -2.17 -12.01 12.12
CA THR A 25 -2.99 -10.87 11.68
C THR A 25 -2.15 -9.67 11.25
N ILE A 26 -0.82 -9.76 11.29
CA ILE A 26 0.10 -8.67 10.92
C ILE A 26 0.91 -9.08 9.69
N LEU A 27 1.06 -8.13 8.77
CA LEU A 27 1.95 -8.22 7.62
C LEU A 27 2.96 -7.07 7.68
N LEU A 28 4.23 -7.41 7.53
CA LEU A 28 5.31 -6.46 7.28
C LEU A 28 5.83 -6.69 5.86
N ASP A 29 6.04 -5.60 5.12
CA ASP A 29 6.60 -5.67 3.78
C ASP A 29 7.64 -4.57 3.50
N VAL A 30 8.57 -4.89 2.60
CA VAL A 30 9.59 -3.98 2.08
C VAL A 30 9.66 -4.15 0.58
N ILE A 31 9.21 -3.13 -0.15
CA ILE A 31 9.04 -3.23 -1.60
C ILE A 31 10.18 -2.59 -2.40
N HIS A 32 11.13 -1.92 -1.73
CA HIS A 32 12.12 -1.05 -2.37
C HIS A 32 13.59 -1.27 -1.94
N ASP A 33 13.87 -2.25 -1.09
CA ASP A 33 15.24 -2.56 -0.63
C ASP A 33 15.86 -3.76 -1.37
N GLY A 34 15.18 -4.26 -2.41
CA GLY A 34 15.72 -5.25 -3.34
C GLY A 34 16.94 -4.74 -4.09
N ASP A 35 17.90 -5.63 -4.33
CA ASP A 35 19.17 -5.36 -5.02
C ASP A 35 19.34 -6.13 -6.33
N TRP A 36 18.38 -6.96 -6.68
CA TRP A 36 18.51 -7.84 -7.81
C TRP A 36 17.92 -7.23 -9.09
N ILE A 37 18.76 -7.14 -10.13
CA ILE A 37 18.33 -6.86 -11.50
C ILE A 37 18.54 -8.16 -12.30
N PRO A 38 17.46 -8.80 -12.81
CA PRO A 38 17.59 -9.96 -13.68
C PRO A 38 18.51 -9.69 -14.88
N GLU A 39 19.37 -10.63 -15.24
CA GLU A 39 20.38 -10.47 -16.32
C GLU A 39 19.75 -10.09 -17.68
N GLU A 40 18.53 -10.56 -17.95
CA GLU A 40 17.80 -10.22 -19.17
C GLU A 40 17.49 -8.72 -19.30
N PHE A 41 17.53 -7.97 -18.20
CA PHE A 41 17.30 -6.54 -18.17
C PHE A 41 18.59 -5.72 -18.08
N THR A 42 19.75 -6.36 -17.88
CA THR A 42 21.06 -5.69 -18.00
C THR A 42 21.58 -5.71 -19.44
N ARG A 43 20.73 -6.07 -20.41
CA ARG A 43 21.04 -6.13 -21.84
C ARG A 43 20.04 -5.29 -22.66
N ASN A 44 20.49 -4.67 -23.75
CA ASN A 44 19.63 -3.94 -24.69
C ASN A 44 18.88 -4.89 -25.65
N GLU A 45 18.15 -4.33 -26.62
CA GLU A 45 17.39 -5.12 -27.60
C GLU A 45 18.29 -5.99 -28.50
N GLU A 46 19.52 -5.54 -28.72
CA GLU A 46 20.57 -6.22 -29.48
C GLU A 46 21.31 -7.29 -28.66
N GLY A 47 21.05 -7.40 -27.35
CA GLY A 47 21.68 -8.35 -26.43
C GLY A 47 23.02 -7.89 -25.85
N GLU A 48 23.46 -6.67 -26.17
CA GLU A 48 24.66 -6.05 -25.62
C GLU A 48 24.41 -5.60 -24.17
N LEU A 49 25.46 -5.64 -23.35
CA LEU A 49 25.35 -5.19 -21.96
C LEU A 49 25.08 -3.69 -21.88
N ILE A 50 24.11 -3.31 -21.05
CA ILE A 50 23.88 -1.92 -20.67
C ILE A 50 25.01 -1.52 -19.71
N PRO A 51 25.77 -0.45 -20.01
CA PRO A 51 26.84 0.00 -19.13
C PRO A 51 26.32 0.37 -17.74
N GLU A 52 27.03 -0.01 -16.68
CA GLU A 52 26.59 0.24 -15.29
C GLU A 52 26.41 1.73 -15.01
N GLU A 53 27.28 2.58 -15.57
CA GLU A 53 27.18 4.03 -15.45
C GLU A 53 25.86 4.62 -15.98
N ALA A 54 25.11 3.86 -16.80
CA ALA A 54 23.81 4.29 -17.29
C ALA A 54 22.71 4.23 -16.20
N PHE A 55 22.91 3.47 -15.13
CA PHE A 55 21.87 3.26 -14.10
C PHE A 55 22.38 3.19 -12.65
N LEU A 56 23.68 3.10 -12.40
CA LEU A 56 24.23 2.86 -11.05
C LEU A 56 23.87 3.96 -10.04
N ASP A 57 23.95 5.24 -10.45
CA ASP A 57 23.56 6.35 -9.58
C ASP A 57 22.08 6.27 -9.18
N ALA A 58 21.22 5.95 -10.16
CA ALA A 58 19.80 5.74 -9.90
C ALA A 58 19.55 4.50 -9.03
N TYR A 59 20.33 3.44 -9.20
CA TYR A 59 20.25 2.24 -8.36
C TYR A 59 20.54 2.57 -6.89
N TYR A 60 21.61 3.30 -6.59
CA TYR A 60 21.93 3.72 -5.22
C TYR A 60 20.92 4.70 -4.65
N TYR A 61 20.46 5.65 -5.47
CA TYR A 61 19.50 6.67 -5.06
C TYR A 61 18.12 6.08 -4.74
N GLU A 62 17.61 5.19 -5.59
CA GLU A 62 16.24 4.68 -5.49
C GLU A 62 16.06 3.60 -4.43
N ARG A 63 17.11 2.88 -4.05
CA ARG A 63 17.02 1.78 -3.07
C ARG A 63 16.72 2.32 -1.67
N ASP A 64 15.79 1.65 -0.98
CA ASP A 64 15.41 1.95 0.39
C ASP A 64 16.39 1.28 1.39
N TRP A 65 17.66 1.67 1.37
CA TRP A 65 18.75 1.09 2.17
C TRP A 65 18.39 0.89 3.65
N GLY A 66 18.42 -0.35 4.12
CA GLY A 66 18.21 -0.71 5.52
C GLY A 66 16.74 -0.89 5.91
N ALA A 67 15.78 -0.68 5.00
CA ALA A 67 14.36 -0.93 5.27
C ALA A 67 14.09 -2.40 5.66
N SER A 68 14.71 -3.37 4.96
CA SER A 68 14.54 -4.80 5.28
C SER A 68 15.09 -5.15 6.67
N LEU A 69 16.18 -4.49 7.09
CA LEU A 69 16.75 -4.71 8.42
C LEU A 69 15.82 -4.19 9.52
N VAL A 70 15.22 -3.01 9.32
CA VAL A 70 14.24 -2.48 10.28
C VAL A 70 12.99 -3.37 10.31
N ALA A 71 12.48 -3.80 9.16
CA ALA A 71 11.35 -4.73 9.11
C ALA A 71 11.66 -6.06 9.80
N GLY A 72 12.89 -6.58 9.66
CA GLY A 72 13.39 -7.75 10.36
C GLY A 72 13.40 -7.58 11.89
N GLU A 73 13.88 -6.44 12.39
CA GLU A 73 13.85 -6.14 13.82
C GLU A 73 12.41 -6.02 14.35
N ILE A 74 11.51 -5.33 13.63
CA ILE A 74 10.09 -5.24 14.01
C ILE A 74 9.47 -6.64 14.06
N ALA A 75 9.68 -7.46 13.03
CA ALA A 75 9.18 -8.84 12.97
C ALA A 75 9.66 -9.66 14.16
N SER A 76 10.96 -9.58 14.45
CA SER A 76 11.61 -10.31 15.53
C SER A 76 11.09 -9.91 16.91
N PHE A 77 10.99 -8.60 17.20
CA PHE A 77 10.46 -8.09 18.47
C PHE A 77 8.98 -8.41 18.69
N LEU A 78 8.19 -8.57 17.62
CA LEU A 78 6.79 -8.98 17.68
C LEU A 78 6.60 -10.51 17.72
N GLY A 79 7.64 -11.30 17.45
CA GLY A 79 7.56 -12.75 17.31
C GLY A 79 6.84 -13.21 16.04
N LEU A 80 6.95 -12.43 14.96
CA LEU A 80 6.45 -12.78 13.63
C LEU A 80 7.46 -13.70 12.91
N PRO A 81 7.02 -14.54 11.96
CA PRO A 81 7.92 -15.41 11.20
C PRO A 81 8.93 -14.64 10.33
N GLY A 82 8.63 -13.39 9.98
CA GLY A 82 9.45 -12.61 9.06
C GLY A 82 8.72 -11.39 8.49
N HIS A 83 9.28 -10.85 7.41
CA HIS A 83 8.66 -9.83 6.57
C HIS A 83 8.77 -10.23 5.11
N TYR A 84 7.86 -9.74 4.27
CA TYR A 84 7.96 -9.98 2.84
C TYR A 84 8.83 -8.92 2.17
N SER A 85 9.66 -9.35 1.22
CA SER A 85 10.53 -8.45 0.46
C SER A 85 10.37 -8.64 -1.05
N VAL A 86 10.33 -7.51 -1.76
CA VAL A 86 10.50 -7.48 -3.21
C VAL A 86 11.99 -7.43 -3.50
N ASN A 87 12.52 -8.52 -4.03
CA ASN A 87 13.96 -8.65 -4.29
C ASN A 87 14.39 -7.87 -5.55
N VAL A 88 13.44 -7.57 -6.45
CA VAL A 88 13.72 -6.81 -7.67
C VAL A 88 14.10 -5.38 -7.30
N ALA A 89 15.21 -4.88 -7.83
CA ALA A 89 15.67 -3.53 -7.57
C ALA A 89 14.66 -2.49 -8.06
N ARG A 90 14.35 -1.52 -7.21
CA ARG A 90 13.37 -0.45 -7.49
C ARG A 90 13.69 0.37 -8.74
N VAL A 91 14.98 0.53 -9.06
CA VAL A 91 15.44 1.23 -10.27
C VAL A 91 14.91 0.57 -11.56
N LEU A 92 14.67 -0.75 -11.54
CA LEU A 92 14.02 -1.49 -12.62
C LEU A 92 12.49 -1.42 -12.48
N MET A 93 11.99 -1.71 -11.28
CA MET A 93 10.55 -1.82 -11.03
C MET A 93 10.16 -1.26 -9.64
N ASP A 94 9.45 -0.13 -9.63
CA ASP A 94 8.81 0.46 -8.45
C ASP A 94 7.42 -0.17 -8.26
N PHE A 95 7.33 -1.19 -7.39
CA PHE A 95 6.07 -1.91 -7.14
C PHE A 95 5.00 -1.05 -6.42
N GLY A 96 5.41 0.08 -5.82
CA GLY A 96 4.51 1.02 -5.16
C GLY A 96 3.81 1.99 -6.12
N ARG A 97 3.81 1.68 -7.43
CA ARG A 97 3.21 2.51 -8.50
C ARG A 97 2.32 1.68 -9.43
N PHE A 98 1.45 2.37 -10.16
CA PHE A 98 0.68 1.76 -11.24
C PHE A 98 1.60 1.32 -12.41
N PRO A 99 1.23 0.27 -13.15
CA PRO A 99 1.97 -0.18 -14.32
C PRO A 99 2.14 0.93 -15.37
N GLY A 100 3.34 1.05 -15.93
CA GLY A 100 3.64 2.01 -17.00
C GLY A 100 5.09 2.48 -16.99
N PRO A 101 5.53 3.22 -18.02
CA PRO A 101 6.86 3.81 -18.08
C PRO A 101 6.92 5.18 -17.40
N THR A 102 7.83 5.34 -16.44
CA THR A 102 8.14 6.64 -15.82
C THR A 102 8.90 7.55 -16.81
N PRO A 103 8.39 8.74 -17.15
CA PRO A 103 9.12 9.72 -17.96
C PRO A 103 10.41 10.17 -17.28
N LYS A 104 11.38 10.63 -18.08
CA LYS A 104 12.54 11.36 -17.54
C LYS A 104 12.04 12.62 -16.83
N ASP A 105 12.55 12.89 -15.64
CA ASP A 105 12.22 14.07 -14.82
C ASP A 105 10.78 14.09 -14.26
N ALA A 106 10.04 12.97 -14.32
CA ALA A 106 8.77 12.83 -13.62
C ALA A 106 8.96 13.16 -12.12
N ASP A 107 8.06 13.97 -11.57
CA ASP A 107 8.01 14.13 -10.12
C ASP A 107 7.59 12.81 -9.44
N HIS A 108 7.65 12.78 -8.11
CA HIS A 108 7.36 11.57 -7.34
C HIS A 108 5.95 10.99 -7.57
N LEU A 109 5.01 11.83 -7.98
CA LEU A 109 3.58 11.53 -8.05
C LEU A 109 3.19 11.01 -9.43
N HIS A 110 3.88 11.46 -10.48
CA HIS A 110 3.67 11.04 -11.86
C HIS A 110 4.58 9.87 -12.28
N ARG A 111 5.13 9.11 -11.32
CA ARG A 111 5.92 7.90 -11.59
C ARG A 111 5.02 6.69 -11.82
N PHE A 112 5.50 5.79 -12.65
CA PHE A 112 4.91 4.47 -12.92
C PHE A 112 5.89 3.36 -12.52
N ALA A 113 5.43 2.11 -12.57
CA ALA A 113 6.20 0.98 -12.07
C ALA A 113 7.52 0.75 -12.81
N LEU A 114 7.61 1.00 -14.13
CA LEU A 114 8.89 0.92 -14.83
C LEU A 114 9.64 2.23 -14.62
N ASN A 115 10.65 2.19 -13.76
CA ASN A 115 11.31 3.41 -13.28
C ASN A 115 12.40 3.89 -14.26
N TYR A 116 12.72 5.18 -14.24
CA TYR A 116 13.86 5.73 -14.98
C TYR A 116 15.16 5.29 -14.27
N PRO A 117 16.22 4.87 -14.99
CA PRO A 117 16.41 4.93 -16.44
C PRO A 117 15.91 3.71 -17.23
N PHE A 118 15.53 2.60 -16.59
CA PHE A 118 15.09 1.38 -17.29
C PHE A 118 13.83 1.59 -18.14
N SER A 119 12.96 2.53 -17.77
CA SER A 119 11.83 2.98 -18.60
C SER A 119 12.25 3.48 -19.99
N LYS A 120 13.49 3.96 -20.13
CA LYS A 120 14.10 4.36 -21.42
C LYS A 120 14.96 3.24 -22.01
N LEU A 121 15.76 2.58 -21.19
CA LEU A 121 16.77 1.62 -21.64
C LEU A 121 16.17 0.30 -22.16
N LEU A 122 15.00 -0.08 -21.66
CA LEU A 122 14.35 -1.33 -22.05
C LEU A 122 13.51 -1.19 -23.33
N SER A 123 13.58 -2.22 -24.17
CA SER A 123 12.67 -2.41 -25.30
C SER A 123 11.22 -2.61 -24.86
N TYR A 124 10.26 -2.49 -25.79
CA TYR A 124 8.86 -2.79 -25.51
C TYR A 124 8.66 -4.21 -24.95
N LYS A 125 9.33 -5.21 -25.53
CA LYS A 125 9.23 -6.62 -25.11
C LYS A 125 9.73 -6.81 -23.68
N GLN A 126 10.86 -6.21 -23.33
CA GLN A 126 11.42 -6.28 -21.98
C GLN A 126 10.52 -5.57 -20.96
N LYS A 127 10.00 -4.38 -21.27
CA LYS A 127 9.04 -3.68 -20.40
C LYS A 127 7.80 -4.51 -20.12
N LYS A 128 7.25 -5.11 -21.18
CA LYS A 128 6.10 -6.03 -21.08
C LYS A 128 6.45 -7.23 -20.18
N ARG A 129 7.63 -7.82 -20.35
CA ARG A 129 8.13 -8.93 -19.51
C ARG A 129 8.25 -8.53 -18.03
N VAL A 130 8.81 -7.36 -17.72
CA VAL A 130 8.90 -6.86 -16.32
C VAL A 130 7.51 -6.84 -15.69
N LEU A 131 6.52 -6.28 -16.39
CA LEU A 131 5.16 -6.19 -15.86
C LEU A 131 4.47 -7.56 -15.76
N GLU A 132 4.47 -8.36 -16.82
CA GLU A 132 3.72 -9.63 -16.85
C GLU A 132 4.27 -10.73 -15.94
N VAL A 133 5.57 -10.68 -15.64
CA VAL A 133 6.24 -11.79 -14.93
C VAL A 133 6.67 -11.41 -13.55
N TYR A 134 7.12 -10.17 -13.36
CA TYR A 134 7.60 -9.73 -12.05
C TYR A 134 6.51 -8.96 -11.34
N TYR A 135 5.97 -7.90 -11.94
CA TYR A 135 4.94 -7.07 -11.29
C TYR A 135 3.68 -7.89 -10.96
N ASP A 136 3.14 -8.63 -11.95
CA ASP A 136 1.89 -9.37 -11.78
C ASP A 136 2.05 -10.53 -10.77
N GLU A 137 3.17 -11.26 -10.81
CA GLU A 137 3.46 -12.32 -9.83
C GLU A 137 3.60 -11.75 -8.40
N ILE A 138 4.31 -10.63 -8.25
CA ILE A 138 4.47 -9.95 -6.95
C ILE A 138 3.12 -9.42 -6.46
N SER A 139 2.27 -8.86 -7.34
CA SER A 139 0.91 -8.42 -6.99
C SER A 139 0.10 -9.58 -6.43
N GLN A 140 0.10 -10.73 -7.10
CA GLN A 140 -0.62 -11.90 -6.66
C GLN A 140 -0.14 -12.42 -5.30
N ILE A 141 1.18 -12.46 -5.06
CA ILE A 141 1.75 -12.87 -3.77
C ILE A 141 1.35 -11.87 -2.67
N MET A 142 1.43 -10.56 -2.94
CA MET A 142 1.08 -9.52 -1.99
C MET A 142 -0.41 -9.56 -1.62
N GLU A 143 -1.30 -9.71 -2.60
CA GLU A 143 -2.75 -9.85 -2.37
C GLU A 143 -3.06 -11.05 -1.48
N ASN A 144 -2.44 -12.20 -1.75
CA ASN A 144 -2.57 -13.39 -0.92
C ASN A 144 -2.03 -13.17 0.50
N ALA A 145 -0.92 -12.44 0.64
CA ALA A 145 -0.31 -12.15 1.94
C ALA A 145 -1.12 -11.16 2.79
N ILE A 146 -1.79 -10.18 2.15
CA ILE A 146 -2.64 -9.18 2.81
C ILE A 146 -3.99 -9.78 3.22
N SER A 147 -4.48 -10.78 2.49
CA SER A 147 -5.76 -11.41 2.78
C SER A 147 -5.82 -11.93 4.23
N GLY A 148 -6.85 -11.52 4.97
CA GLY A 148 -7.05 -11.89 6.37
C GLY A 148 -6.14 -11.19 7.38
N LYS A 149 -5.40 -10.14 6.99
CA LYS A 149 -4.57 -9.35 7.90
C LYS A 149 -5.35 -8.17 8.48
N ASP A 150 -5.15 -7.90 9.77
CA ASP A 150 -5.68 -6.72 10.44
C ASP A 150 -4.76 -5.51 10.26
N ILE A 151 -3.45 -5.73 10.15
CA ILE A 151 -2.44 -4.67 10.05
C ILE A 151 -1.47 -5.03 8.93
N LYS A 152 -1.19 -4.07 8.05
CA LYS A 152 -0.15 -4.10 7.02
C LYS A 152 0.75 -2.88 7.21
N ILE A 153 2.05 -3.10 7.38
CA ILE A 153 3.04 -2.02 7.54
C ILE A 153 4.13 -2.17 6.48
N ALA A 154 4.21 -1.20 5.58
CA ALA A 154 5.38 -1.05 4.70
C ALA A 154 6.48 -0.28 5.41
N ILE A 155 7.71 -0.80 5.33
CA ILE A 155 8.90 -0.08 5.76
C ILE A 155 9.65 0.44 4.54
N HIS A 156 9.95 1.73 4.59
CA HIS A 156 10.59 2.50 3.56
C HIS A 156 11.72 3.34 4.13
N THR A 157 12.59 3.83 3.26
CA THR A 157 13.53 4.89 3.65
C THR A 157 13.56 6.04 2.64
N TYR A 158 13.92 7.24 3.12
CA TYR A 158 14.10 8.42 2.27
C TYR A 158 15.42 9.14 2.57
N ASP A 159 15.90 9.92 1.61
CA ASP A 159 17.15 10.67 1.77
C ASP A 159 17.05 11.75 2.87
N THR A 160 18.19 12.15 3.43
CA THR A 160 18.25 13.13 4.53
C THR A 160 17.64 14.48 4.19
N TYR A 161 17.79 14.91 2.95
CA TYR A 161 17.35 16.22 2.49
C TYR A 161 16.30 16.09 1.39
N ASN A 162 15.36 17.02 1.35
CA ASN A 162 14.48 17.18 0.19
C ASN A 162 15.20 17.93 -0.95
N LYS A 163 14.52 18.11 -2.10
CA LYS A 163 15.07 18.85 -3.26
C LYS A 163 15.46 20.30 -2.95
N SER A 164 14.85 20.93 -1.94
CA SER A 164 15.19 22.29 -1.51
C SER A 164 16.32 22.36 -0.47
N GLY A 165 16.92 21.22 -0.10
CA GLY A 165 17.99 21.14 0.90
C GLY A 165 17.51 21.21 2.35
N THR A 166 16.19 21.14 2.60
CA THR A 166 15.64 21.07 3.95
C THR A 166 15.79 19.66 4.51
N ILE A 167 16.23 19.56 5.75
CA ILE A 167 16.32 18.28 6.47
C ILE A 167 14.93 17.69 6.64
N ARG A 168 14.78 16.42 6.25
CA ARG A 168 13.55 15.67 6.47
C ARG A 168 13.45 15.22 7.94
N PRO A 169 12.22 14.98 8.44
CA PRO A 169 11.99 14.33 9.73
C PRO A 169 12.78 13.02 9.86
N HIS A 170 12.90 12.49 11.08
CA HIS A 170 13.56 11.20 11.26
C HIS A 170 12.69 10.07 10.73
N LEU A 171 11.38 10.13 11.01
CA LEU A 171 10.38 9.24 10.44
C LEU A 171 9.17 10.01 9.92
N SER A 172 8.50 9.45 8.91
CA SER A 172 7.18 9.85 8.45
C SER A 172 6.22 8.67 8.50
N LEU A 173 5.02 8.88 9.02
CA LEU A 173 3.92 7.92 8.99
C LEU A 173 2.94 8.31 7.88
N LEU A 174 2.81 7.43 6.88
CA LEU A 174 2.00 7.65 5.68
C LEU A 174 0.69 6.89 5.76
N THR A 175 -0.42 7.62 5.76
CA THR A 175 -1.78 7.06 5.90
C THR A 175 -2.79 7.68 4.95
N ARG A 176 -2.38 8.63 4.11
CA ARG A 176 -3.26 9.39 3.22
C ARG A 176 -2.78 9.31 1.79
N SER A 177 -3.69 9.07 0.87
CA SER A 177 -3.40 9.14 -0.56
C SER A 177 -3.23 10.59 -1.02
N PHE A 178 -2.37 10.80 -2.00
CA PHE A 178 -2.07 12.11 -2.56
C PHE A 178 -3.29 12.72 -3.25
N GLY A 179 -3.94 11.95 -4.12
CA GLY A 179 -5.03 12.46 -4.93
C GLY A 179 -6.21 12.92 -4.07
N TYR A 180 -6.59 12.12 -3.06
CA TYR A 180 -7.62 12.51 -2.10
C TYR A 180 -7.27 13.78 -1.33
N GLN A 181 -6.02 13.93 -0.90
CA GLN A 181 -5.59 15.11 -0.12
C GLN A 181 -5.63 16.41 -0.93
N ASN A 182 -5.52 16.34 -2.26
CA ASN A 182 -5.59 17.52 -3.13
C ASN A 182 -7.01 17.85 -3.56
N GLU A 183 -7.79 16.83 -3.89
CA GLU A 183 -9.10 17.00 -4.53
C GLU A 183 -10.26 16.93 -3.51
N ASN A 184 -10.00 16.40 -2.30
CA ASN A 184 -11.00 16.02 -1.29
C ASN A 184 -12.03 14.98 -1.76
N GLU A 185 -11.70 14.29 -2.85
CA GLU A 185 -12.45 13.19 -3.45
C GLU A 185 -11.45 12.19 -4.05
N MET A 186 -11.89 10.96 -4.28
CA MET A 186 -11.03 9.97 -4.93
C MET A 186 -10.73 10.37 -6.37
N PRO A 187 -9.46 10.31 -6.82
CA PRO A 187 -9.10 10.74 -8.16
C PRO A 187 -9.90 10.01 -9.23
N TYR A 188 -10.56 10.79 -10.07
CA TYR A 188 -11.35 10.25 -11.16
C TYR A 188 -10.49 9.44 -12.13
N GLY A 189 -10.93 8.22 -12.45
CA GLY A 189 -10.23 7.33 -13.38
C GLY A 189 -9.12 6.49 -12.76
N VAL A 190 -8.82 6.66 -11.46
CA VAL A 190 -7.86 5.79 -10.75
C VAL A 190 -8.57 4.61 -10.10
N PHE A 191 -9.67 4.87 -9.38
CA PHE A 191 -10.50 3.84 -8.77
C PHE A 191 -11.97 4.05 -9.17
N ASP A 192 -12.77 2.98 -9.07
CA ASP A 192 -14.17 3.04 -9.45
C ASP A 192 -14.98 3.91 -8.45
N PRO A 193 -15.91 4.77 -8.92
CA PRO A 193 -16.73 5.63 -8.06
C PRO A 193 -17.60 4.90 -7.03
N LEU A 194 -17.79 3.58 -7.14
CA LEU A 194 -18.44 2.80 -6.08
C LEU A 194 -17.59 2.69 -4.81
N TYR A 195 -16.29 2.96 -4.87
CA TYR A 195 -15.45 3.03 -3.69
C TYR A 195 -15.68 4.37 -2.98
N PRO A 196 -16.19 4.38 -1.73
CA PRO A 196 -16.56 5.61 -1.05
C PRO A 196 -15.34 6.46 -0.64
N ASP A 197 -15.35 7.74 -0.98
CA ASP A 197 -14.33 8.75 -0.61
C ASP A 197 -13.95 8.73 0.87
N VAL A 198 -14.92 8.55 1.75
CA VAL A 198 -14.71 8.52 3.20
C VAL A 198 -13.77 7.39 3.66
N LEU A 199 -13.62 6.33 2.87
CA LEU A 199 -12.68 5.25 3.15
C LEU A 199 -11.26 5.57 2.70
N ALA A 200 -11.08 6.54 1.81
CA ALA A 200 -9.78 7.01 1.34
C ALA A 200 -9.12 8.05 2.24
N GLU A 201 -9.91 8.70 3.12
CA GLU A 201 -9.42 9.71 4.07
C GLU A 201 -8.24 9.19 4.90
N PHE A 202 -8.27 7.90 5.25
CA PHE A 202 -7.18 7.19 5.92
C PHE A 202 -7.15 5.72 5.53
N THR A 203 -5.95 5.23 5.19
CA THR A 203 -5.68 3.81 4.94
C THR A 203 -5.44 3.01 6.23
N CYS A 204 -5.26 3.68 7.36
CA CYS A 204 -4.87 3.09 8.64
C CYS A 204 -5.75 3.63 9.79
N ASP A 205 -5.98 2.82 10.83
CA ASP A 205 -6.50 3.31 12.10
C ASP A 205 -5.57 4.40 12.67
N ARG A 206 -6.16 5.57 12.96
CA ARG A 206 -5.45 6.71 13.51
C ARG A 206 -4.85 6.42 14.89
N VAL A 207 -5.49 5.55 15.68
CA VAL A 207 -4.99 5.15 17.01
C VAL A 207 -3.66 4.41 16.88
N LEU A 208 -3.53 3.51 15.90
CA LEU A 208 -2.27 2.81 15.62
C LEU A 208 -1.17 3.80 15.22
N ARG A 209 -1.46 4.70 14.27
CA ARG A 209 -0.52 5.74 13.82
C ARG A 209 -0.04 6.60 15.00
N ASP A 210 -0.97 7.09 15.80
CA ASP A 210 -0.66 7.99 16.92
C ASP A 210 0.12 7.26 18.02
N ARG A 211 -0.19 5.97 18.28
CA ARG A 211 0.57 5.12 19.21
C ARG A 211 2.02 4.96 18.77
N ILE A 212 2.27 4.72 17.48
CA ILE A 212 3.63 4.63 16.92
C ILE A 212 4.36 5.96 17.08
N SER A 213 3.71 7.07 16.68
CA SER A 213 4.26 8.42 16.81
C SER A 213 4.70 8.74 18.23
N LEU A 214 3.79 8.59 19.20
CA LEU A 214 4.04 8.90 20.61
C LEU A 214 5.11 8.01 21.24
N THR A 215 5.20 6.74 20.81
CA THR A 215 6.19 5.80 21.35
C THR A 215 7.61 6.18 20.87
N LEU A 216 7.76 6.56 19.61
CA LEU A 216 9.04 7.02 19.05
C LEU A 216 9.45 8.39 19.59
N GLU A 217 8.52 9.33 19.71
CA GLU A 217 8.84 10.67 20.23
C GLU A 217 9.30 10.63 21.69
N LYS A 218 8.77 9.71 22.50
CA LYS A 218 9.21 9.50 23.90
C LYS A 218 10.69 9.15 24.04
N ILE A 219 11.28 8.55 23.01
CA ILE A 219 12.71 8.22 22.99
C ILE A 219 13.54 9.21 22.17
N GLY A 220 12.96 10.37 21.85
CA GLY A 220 13.65 11.44 21.14
C GLY A 220 13.81 11.21 19.64
N VAL A 221 12.95 10.38 19.03
CA VAL A 221 12.90 10.19 17.58
C VAL A 221 11.72 10.99 17.00
N PRO A 222 11.97 12.13 16.33
CA PRO A 222 10.91 12.97 15.78
C PRO A 222 10.12 12.28 14.66
N VAL A 223 8.79 12.36 14.73
CA VAL A 223 7.89 11.75 13.75
C VAL A 223 7.03 12.82 13.10
N ALA A 224 6.96 12.80 11.78
CA ALA A 224 5.97 13.57 11.01
C ALA A 224 4.87 12.65 10.48
N HIS A 225 3.71 13.22 10.15
CA HIS A 225 2.60 12.47 9.55
C HIS A 225 2.37 12.99 8.13
N ASN A 226 2.43 12.11 7.14
CA ASN A 226 2.24 12.44 5.73
C ASN A 226 3.12 13.61 5.26
N TYR A 227 4.38 13.65 5.73
CA TYR A 227 5.36 14.64 5.31
C TYR A 227 6.78 14.04 5.30
N PRO A 228 7.56 14.21 4.21
CA PRO A 228 7.28 15.09 3.08
C PRO A 228 6.42 14.46 1.99
N TYR A 229 6.03 13.20 2.15
CA TYR A 229 5.27 12.45 1.16
C TYR A 229 3.86 12.12 1.64
N LEU A 230 2.99 11.93 0.66
CA LEU A 230 1.70 11.26 0.79
C LEU A 230 1.82 9.89 0.12
N LEU A 231 0.90 8.99 0.41
CA LEU A 231 0.82 7.72 -0.30
C LEU A 231 0.49 8.00 -1.78
N PRO A 232 1.27 7.46 -2.72
CA PRO A 232 0.86 7.40 -4.13
C PRO A 232 -0.48 6.68 -4.25
N ASP A 233 -1.33 7.08 -5.19
CA ASP A 233 -2.64 6.44 -5.35
C ASP A 233 -2.48 4.96 -5.78
N GLY A 234 -1.41 4.64 -6.52
CA GLY A 234 -1.03 3.27 -6.89
C GLY A 234 -0.25 2.47 -5.83
N SER A 235 -0.09 3.03 -4.64
CA SER A 235 0.59 2.35 -3.53
C SER A 235 -0.16 1.09 -3.09
N VAL A 236 0.56 0.12 -2.52
CA VAL A 236 -0.04 -1.11 -2.01
C VAL A 236 -1.02 -0.80 -0.89
N GLU A 237 -0.71 0.20 -0.07
CA GLU A 237 -1.57 0.68 1.02
C GLU A 237 -2.92 1.13 0.49
N MET A 238 -2.96 1.94 -0.57
CA MET A 238 -4.22 2.43 -1.13
C MET A 238 -4.95 1.33 -1.91
N ARG A 239 -4.26 0.62 -2.82
CA ARG A 239 -4.87 -0.43 -3.65
C ARG A 239 -5.50 -1.54 -2.83
N SER A 240 -4.85 -1.95 -1.73
CA SER A 240 -5.39 -2.98 -0.84
C SER A 240 -6.68 -2.56 -0.15
N GLN A 241 -6.85 -1.28 0.22
CA GLN A 241 -8.12 -0.79 0.80
C GLN A 241 -9.28 -0.95 -0.18
N VAL A 242 -9.07 -0.55 -1.43
CA VAL A 242 -10.07 -0.64 -2.50
C VAL A 242 -10.40 -2.10 -2.80
N TRP A 243 -9.37 -2.94 -2.91
CA TRP A 243 -9.53 -4.36 -3.19
C TRP A 243 -10.32 -5.09 -2.10
N LEU A 244 -9.94 -4.91 -0.83
CA LEU A 244 -10.62 -5.53 0.31
C LEU A 244 -12.08 -5.04 0.46
N PHE A 245 -12.35 -3.78 0.15
CA PHE A 245 -13.71 -3.26 0.13
C PHE A 245 -14.58 -3.99 -0.90
N PHE A 246 -14.10 -4.10 -2.14
CA PHE A 246 -14.87 -4.76 -3.20
C PHE A 246 -14.96 -6.28 -3.02
N LEU A 247 -13.94 -6.93 -2.45
CA LEU A 247 -14.05 -8.32 -2.02
C LEU A 247 -15.19 -8.48 -1.01
N LYS A 248 -15.23 -7.60 0.01
CA LYS A 248 -16.26 -7.71 1.03
C LYS A 248 -17.66 -7.41 0.50
N LEU A 249 -17.77 -6.42 -0.39
CA LEU A 249 -19.03 -6.09 -1.06
C LEU A 249 -19.52 -7.26 -1.93
N ARG A 250 -18.60 -7.89 -2.67
CA ARG A 250 -18.90 -9.07 -3.48
C ARG A 250 -19.40 -10.23 -2.63
N GLU A 251 -18.75 -10.53 -1.51
CA GLU A 251 -19.18 -11.58 -0.58
C GLU A 251 -20.63 -11.37 -0.11
N GLU A 252 -20.96 -10.16 0.35
CA GLU A 252 -22.31 -9.81 0.82
C GLU A 252 -23.34 -9.85 -0.32
N PHE A 253 -22.97 -9.34 -1.50
CA PHE A 253 -23.83 -9.35 -2.69
C PHE A 253 -24.13 -10.79 -3.13
N GLU A 254 -23.12 -11.63 -3.29
CA GLU A 254 -23.28 -13.01 -3.74
C GLU A 254 -23.93 -13.92 -2.68
N ALA A 255 -23.86 -13.55 -1.39
CA ALA A 255 -24.64 -14.22 -0.35
C ALA A 255 -26.14 -13.92 -0.49
N ARG A 256 -26.49 -12.70 -0.94
CA ARG A 256 -27.87 -12.26 -1.14
C ARG A 256 -28.45 -12.72 -2.49
N TYR A 257 -27.63 -12.76 -3.54
CA TYR A 257 -27.99 -13.18 -4.90
C TYR A 257 -27.07 -14.31 -5.40
N PRO A 258 -27.21 -15.55 -4.88
CA PRO A 258 -26.32 -16.65 -5.25
C PRO A 258 -26.30 -16.96 -6.75
N GLU A 259 -27.37 -16.65 -7.47
CA GLU A 259 -27.49 -16.84 -8.92
C GLU A 259 -26.49 -15.99 -9.73
N THR A 260 -25.90 -14.95 -9.14
CA THR A 260 -24.97 -14.06 -9.86
C THR A 260 -23.54 -14.57 -9.88
N LYS A 261 -23.19 -15.57 -9.06
CA LYS A 261 -21.81 -16.10 -8.94
C LYS A 261 -21.23 -16.59 -10.26
N GLU A 262 -22.04 -17.30 -11.03
CA GLU A 262 -21.65 -17.86 -12.34
C GLU A 262 -22.11 -16.97 -13.51
N SER A 263 -22.64 -15.78 -13.22
CA SER A 263 -23.18 -14.88 -14.23
C SER A 263 -22.07 -14.05 -14.86
N TYR A 264 -21.80 -14.29 -16.14
CA TYR A 264 -20.73 -13.63 -16.89
C TYR A 264 -20.74 -12.09 -16.79
N PRO A 265 -21.89 -11.37 -16.92
CA PRO A 265 -21.93 -9.93 -16.73
C PRO A 265 -21.48 -9.46 -15.34
N TYR A 266 -21.83 -10.18 -14.27
CA TYR A 266 -21.39 -9.83 -12.92
C TYR A 266 -19.92 -10.14 -12.71
N GLN A 267 -19.42 -11.25 -13.26
CA GLN A 267 -17.99 -11.57 -13.24
C GLN A 267 -17.16 -10.47 -13.91
N MET A 268 -17.59 -9.98 -15.08
CA MET A 268 -16.93 -8.84 -15.74
C MET A 268 -16.84 -7.59 -14.85
N VAL A 269 -17.93 -7.27 -14.14
CA VAL A 269 -17.95 -6.12 -13.23
C VAL A 269 -17.05 -6.35 -12.02
N TRP A 270 -17.09 -7.54 -11.40
CA TRP A 270 -16.21 -7.85 -10.27
C TRP A 270 -14.74 -7.86 -10.66
N ASP A 271 -14.39 -8.42 -11.82
CA ASP A 271 -13.02 -8.39 -12.35
C ASP A 271 -12.55 -6.95 -12.60
N MET A 272 -13.46 -6.05 -13.01
CA MET A 272 -13.15 -4.63 -13.19
C MET A 272 -12.94 -3.91 -11.85
N LEU A 273 -13.80 -4.16 -10.86
CA LEU A 273 -13.72 -3.54 -9.53
C LEU A 273 -12.52 -4.05 -8.73
N LEU A 274 -12.11 -5.31 -8.93
CA LEU A 274 -10.97 -5.93 -8.26
C LEU A 274 -9.62 -5.70 -8.98
N ASP A 275 -9.62 -5.23 -10.23
CA ASP A 275 -8.43 -4.80 -10.99
C ASP A 275 -7.87 -3.47 -10.46
N THR A 276 -7.52 -3.45 -9.17
CA THR A 276 -7.03 -2.25 -8.46
C THR A 276 -5.60 -1.86 -8.83
N ASN A 277 -4.88 -2.70 -9.57
CA ASN A 277 -3.57 -2.38 -10.15
C ASN A 277 -3.65 -1.88 -11.60
N LEU A 278 -4.86 -1.74 -12.16
CA LEU A 278 -5.11 -1.23 -13.52
C LEU A 278 -4.38 -2.01 -14.62
N ARG A 279 -4.22 -3.32 -14.43
CA ARG A 279 -3.44 -4.16 -15.34
C ARG A 279 -4.27 -4.75 -16.47
N SER A 280 -5.57 -4.97 -16.23
CA SER A 280 -6.48 -5.63 -17.18
C SER A 280 -7.01 -4.68 -18.25
N ALA A 281 -6.62 -4.93 -19.51
CA ALA A 281 -7.17 -4.20 -20.65
C ALA A 281 -8.69 -4.39 -20.84
N LYS A 282 -9.25 -5.53 -20.39
CA LYS A 282 -10.70 -5.78 -20.43
C LYS A 282 -11.42 -4.90 -19.41
N SER A 283 -10.88 -4.83 -18.19
CA SER A 283 -11.39 -3.97 -17.11
C SER A 283 -11.33 -2.51 -17.52
N GLU A 284 -10.24 -2.07 -18.14
CA GLU A 284 -10.10 -0.69 -18.63
C GLU A 284 -11.11 -0.35 -19.75
N LYS A 285 -11.34 -1.28 -20.70
CA LYS A 285 -12.41 -1.10 -21.70
C LYS A 285 -13.78 -0.95 -21.05
N LEU A 286 -14.07 -1.75 -20.01
CA LEU A 286 -15.35 -1.68 -19.29
C LEU A 286 -15.52 -0.37 -18.52
N ARG A 287 -14.48 0.11 -17.82
CA ARG A 287 -14.47 1.45 -17.19
C ARG A 287 -14.68 2.56 -18.21
N SER A 288 -13.96 2.48 -19.33
CA SER A 288 -14.10 3.39 -20.47
C SER A 288 -15.54 3.46 -21.00
N PHE A 289 -16.24 2.32 -21.03
CA PHE A 289 -17.63 2.26 -21.44
C PHE A 289 -18.57 2.87 -20.37
N PHE A 290 -18.44 2.49 -19.10
CA PHE A 290 -19.32 2.97 -18.02
C PHE A 290 -19.16 4.46 -17.70
N HIS A 291 -17.91 4.92 -17.61
CA HIS A 291 -17.58 6.21 -17.00
C HIS A 291 -17.21 7.27 -18.03
N TYR A 292 -16.69 6.86 -19.18
CA TYR A 292 -16.29 7.78 -20.25
C TYR A 292 -17.21 7.68 -21.48
N TYR A 293 -18.24 6.83 -21.45
CA TYR A 293 -19.21 6.62 -22.52
C TYR A 293 -18.55 6.37 -23.88
N ARG A 294 -17.40 5.71 -23.88
CA ARG A 294 -16.68 5.37 -25.11
C ARG A 294 -17.45 4.30 -25.87
N ARG A 295 -17.47 4.43 -27.20
CA ARG A 295 -18.02 3.39 -28.08
C ARG A 295 -17.19 2.11 -27.98
N ILE A 296 -17.89 0.99 -28.07
CA ILE A 296 -17.31 -0.35 -28.15
C ILE A 296 -17.70 -0.97 -29.48
N ASP A 297 -16.94 -1.98 -29.90
CA ASP A 297 -17.23 -2.69 -31.14
C ASP A 297 -18.57 -3.43 -31.02
N GLU A 298 -19.34 -3.46 -32.12
CA GLU A 298 -20.72 -4.01 -32.15
C GLU A 298 -20.78 -5.46 -31.63
N GLU A 299 -19.72 -6.24 -31.82
CA GLU A 299 -19.64 -7.63 -31.35
C GLU A 299 -19.65 -7.78 -29.81
N PHE A 300 -19.28 -6.72 -29.07
CA PHE A 300 -19.26 -6.73 -27.60
C PHE A 300 -20.41 -5.96 -26.97
N GLU A 301 -21.24 -5.28 -27.77
CA GLU A 301 -22.24 -4.32 -27.29
C GLU A 301 -23.24 -4.94 -26.30
N THR A 302 -23.78 -6.11 -26.64
CA THR A 302 -24.71 -6.84 -25.76
C THR A 302 -24.06 -7.17 -24.41
N HIS A 303 -22.84 -7.71 -24.41
CA HIS A 303 -22.15 -8.11 -23.18
C HIS A 303 -21.86 -6.92 -22.26
N PHE A 304 -21.48 -5.77 -22.83
CA PHE A 304 -21.20 -4.56 -22.07
C PHE A 304 -22.47 -3.90 -21.54
N ASN A 305 -23.57 -3.93 -22.30
CA ASN A 305 -24.88 -3.48 -21.82
C ASN A 305 -25.42 -4.37 -20.69
N ASP A 306 -25.23 -5.69 -20.78
CA ASP A 306 -25.55 -6.61 -19.69
C ASP A 306 -24.70 -6.33 -18.46
N ALA A 307 -23.40 -6.08 -18.63
CA ALA A 307 -22.49 -5.70 -17.55
C ALA A 307 -22.87 -4.34 -16.94
N ALA A 308 -23.32 -3.37 -17.72
CA ALA A 308 -23.82 -2.09 -17.22
C ALA A 308 -25.06 -2.29 -16.32
N SER A 309 -25.97 -3.18 -16.74
CA SER A 309 -27.13 -3.55 -15.95
C SER A 309 -26.74 -4.23 -14.63
N ALA A 310 -25.71 -5.10 -14.66
CA ALA A 310 -25.15 -5.72 -13.46
C ALA A 310 -24.48 -4.68 -12.53
N TYR A 311 -23.71 -3.75 -13.07
CA TYR A 311 -23.08 -2.66 -12.33
C TYR A 311 -24.11 -1.78 -11.62
N ILE A 312 -25.20 -1.40 -12.30
CA ILE A 312 -26.31 -0.63 -11.71
C ILE A 312 -26.94 -1.40 -10.55
N LYS A 313 -27.13 -2.72 -10.67
CA LYS A 313 -27.68 -3.55 -9.58
C LYS A 313 -26.73 -3.64 -8.38
N ILE A 314 -25.43 -3.80 -8.61
CA ILE A 314 -24.42 -3.79 -7.53
C ILE A 314 -24.43 -2.43 -6.81
N ARG A 315 -24.50 -1.34 -7.58
CA ARG A 315 -24.62 0.02 -7.04
C ARG A 315 -25.88 0.18 -6.18
N GLN A 316 -27.04 -0.22 -6.70
CA GLN A 316 -28.31 -0.16 -5.98
C GLN A 316 -28.28 -1.00 -4.69
N PHE A 317 -27.65 -2.18 -4.73
CA PHE A 317 -27.47 -2.99 -3.54
C PHE A 317 -26.68 -2.22 -2.46
N LEU A 318 -25.52 -1.65 -2.83
CA LEU A 318 -24.67 -0.86 -1.93
C LEU A 318 -25.41 0.37 -1.36
N GLU A 319 -26.12 1.11 -2.22
CA GLU A 319 -26.76 2.39 -1.85
C GLU A 319 -28.08 2.20 -1.08
N HIS A 320 -28.81 1.10 -1.30
CA HIS A 320 -30.20 0.97 -0.83
C HIS A 320 -30.52 -0.31 -0.07
N GLU A 321 -29.89 -1.44 -0.37
CA GLU A 321 -30.27 -2.74 0.22
C GLU A 321 -29.42 -3.13 1.43
N ILE A 322 -28.19 -2.61 1.52
CA ILE A 322 -27.29 -2.78 2.68
C ILE A 322 -26.92 -1.43 3.29
N PRO A 323 -27.91 -0.68 3.83
CA PRO A 323 -27.64 0.59 4.47
C PRO A 323 -26.57 0.42 5.57
N HIS A 324 -25.70 1.41 5.68
CA HIS A 324 -24.55 1.41 6.60
C HIS A 324 -23.42 0.42 6.29
N PHE A 325 -23.40 -0.25 5.13
CA PHE A 325 -22.27 -1.11 4.76
C PHE A 325 -20.93 -0.38 4.85
N VAL A 326 -20.86 0.84 4.30
CA VAL A 326 -19.66 1.69 4.33
C VAL A 326 -19.22 1.97 5.77
N ASP A 327 -20.13 2.35 6.65
CA ASP A 327 -19.81 2.60 8.07
C ASP A 327 -19.36 1.32 8.78
N ARG A 328 -20.08 0.20 8.57
CA ARG A 328 -19.70 -1.10 9.14
C ARG A 328 -18.32 -1.53 8.67
N PHE A 329 -17.99 -1.32 7.40
CA PHE A 329 -16.66 -1.60 6.86
C PHE A 329 -15.61 -0.65 7.44
N ARG A 330 -15.89 0.66 7.45
CA ARG A 330 -14.98 1.71 7.95
C ARG A 330 -14.51 1.45 9.37
N PHE A 331 -15.45 1.05 10.23
CA PHE A 331 -15.23 0.81 11.66
C PHE A 331 -15.08 -0.69 12.00
N SER A 332 -14.99 -1.56 10.98
CA SER A 332 -14.76 -2.98 11.22
C SER A 332 -13.40 -3.16 11.88
N GLN A 333 -13.35 -3.97 12.93
CA GLN A 333 -12.09 -4.36 13.53
C GLN A 333 -11.25 -5.14 12.51
N THR A 334 -11.87 -5.95 11.66
CA THR A 334 -11.17 -6.77 10.66
C THR A 334 -10.85 -5.99 9.39
N ARG A 335 -11.13 -4.68 9.34
CA ARG A 335 -10.65 -3.84 8.23
C ARG A 335 -9.14 -3.69 8.40
N THR A 336 -8.41 -4.13 7.39
CA THR A 336 -6.94 -4.00 7.37
C THR A 336 -6.52 -2.55 7.49
N SER A 337 -5.76 -2.22 8.52
CA SER A 337 -5.03 -0.95 8.63
C SER A 337 -3.73 -1.04 7.84
N ALA A 338 -3.61 -0.25 6.76
CA ALA A 338 -2.42 -0.20 5.91
C ALA A 338 -1.64 1.10 6.13
N LEU A 339 -0.40 1.00 6.60
CA LEU A 339 0.47 2.11 7.00
C LEU A 339 1.81 2.03 6.26
N GLY A 340 2.29 3.15 5.73
CA GLY A 340 3.70 3.30 5.34
C GLY A 340 4.50 3.95 6.47
N ILE A 341 5.69 3.43 6.75
CA ILE A 341 6.66 4.05 7.65
C ILE A 341 7.91 4.36 6.83
N GLU A 342 8.22 5.64 6.65
CA GLU A 342 9.44 6.07 5.99
C GLU A 342 10.46 6.55 7.02
N ILE A 343 11.68 6.05 6.92
CA ILE A 343 12.78 6.34 7.84
C ILE A 343 13.88 7.06 7.09
N ARG A 344 14.48 8.09 7.68
CA ARG A 344 15.60 8.77 7.06
C ARG A 344 16.80 7.81 6.91
N LYS A 345 17.32 7.68 5.68
CA LYS A 345 18.36 6.70 5.30
C LYS A 345 19.62 6.81 6.16
N ASP A 346 20.05 8.02 6.49
CA ASP A 346 21.23 8.26 7.34
C ASP A 346 21.09 7.75 8.78
N LEU A 347 19.87 7.45 9.25
CA LEU A 347 19.63 6.88 10.57
C LEU A 347 19.88 5.38 10.59
N VAL A 348 19.66 4.70 9.46
CA VAL A 348 19.73 3.23 9.36
C VAL A 348 20.90 2.75 8.52
N TRP A 349 21.55 3.64 7.79
CA TRP A 349 22.68 3.32 6.91
C TRP A 349 23.77 4.41 6.96
N HIS A 350 25.00 4.00 6.72
CA HIS A 350 26.16 4.87 6.53
C HIS A 350 26.38 5.13 5.05
N PHE A 351 26.64 6.38 4.71
CA PHE A 351 27.04 6.79 3.36
C PHE A 351 28.39 7.52 3.44
N ASP A 352 29.22 7.38 2.42
CA ASP A 352 30.46 8.13 2.29
C ASP A 352 30.22 9.58 1.81
N GLU A 353 31.28 10.36 1.63
CA GLU A 353 31.20 11.76 1.18
C GLU A 353 30.58 11.93 -0.22
N MET A 354 30.57 10.87 -1.03
CA MET A 354 29.98 10.84 -2.36
C MET A 354 28.52 10.35 -2.35
N GLY A 355 27.99 9.98 -1.18
CA GLY A 355 26.65 9.42 -1.05
C GLY A 355 26.58 7.92 -1.37
N THR A 356 27.72 7.22 -1.45
CA THR A 356 27.78 5.78 -1.69
C THR A 356 27.46 5.02 -0.41
N PRO A 357 26.62 3.97 -0.44
CA PRO A 357 26.32 3.14 0.72
C PRO A 357 27.56 2.41 1.25
N VAL A 358 27.84 2.53 2.55
CA VAL A 358 28.98 1.90 3.24
C VAL A 358 28.54 0.69 4.08
N GLY A 359 27.45 0.82 4.84
CA GLY A 359 26.97 -0.27 5.68
C GLY A 359 25.89 0.14 6.68
N PRO A 360 25.23 -0.82 7.34
CA PRO A 360 24.08 -0.55 8.21
C PRO A 360 24.47 0.08 9.57
N ARG A 361 23.53 0.83 10.15
CA ARG A 361 23.58 1.34 11.53
C ARG A 361 22.76 0.45 12.45
N LEU A 362 23.30 -0.73 12.79
CA LEU A 362 22.55 -1.80 13.47
C LEU A 362 21.92 -1.36 14.80
N ASP A 363 22.61 -0.54 15.61
CA ASP A 363 22.06 -0.06 16.89
C ASP A 363 20.80 0.79 16.68
N ASN A 364 20.82 1.71 15.72
CA ASN A 364 19.67 2.56 15.40
C ASN A 364 18.52 1.74 14.81
N ILE A 365 18.83 0.81 13.91
CA ILE A 365 17.85 -0.12 13.33
C ILE A 365 17.12 -0.88 14.44
N ARG A 366 17.86 -1.45 15.40
CA ARG A 366 17.30 -2.18 16.54
C ARG A 366 16.46 -1.30 17.44
N ILE A 367 16.91 -0.07 17.75
CA ILE A 367 16.14 0.88 18.57
C ILE A 367 14.81 1.24 17.89
N ILE A 368 14.83 1.58 16.60
CA ILE A 368 13.63 1.94 15.85
C ILE A 368 12.68 0.73 15.79
N GLY A 369 13.20 -0.45 15.41
CA GLY A 369 12.42 -1.67 15.29
C GLY A 369 11.74 -2.07 16.61
N LYS A 370 12.49 -2.03 17.73
CA LYS A 370 11.96 -2.31 19.08
C LYS A 370 10.78 -1.41 19.44
N HIS A 371 10.89 -0.11 19.20
CA HIS A 371 9.86 0.84 19.65
C HIS A 371 8.64 0.86 18.73
N VAL A 372 8.81 0.61 17.43
CA VAL A 372 7.68 0.37 16.53
C VAL A 372 6.94 -0.92 16.93
N ALA A 373 7.67 -2.01 17.22
CA ALA A 373 7.08 -3.26 17.71
C ALA A 373 6.33 -3.05 19.04
N GLN A 374 6.92 -2.34 20.00
CA GLN A 374 6.26 -2.01 21.27
C GLN A 374 4.97 -1.21 21.05
N ALA A 375 4.97 -0.24 20.15
CA ALA A 375 3.77 0.53 19.81
C ALA A 375 2.65 -0.35 19.25
N ILE A 376 2.99 -1.25 18.32
CA ILE A 376 2.02 -2.20 17.73
C ILE A 376 1.47 -3.15 18.80
N TYR A 377 2.32 -3.65 19.70
CA TYR A 377 1.90 -4.49 20.82
C TYR A 377 0.88 -3.77 21.70
N VAL A 378 1.20 -2.55 22.15
CA VAL A 378 0.30 -1.75 23.01
C VAL A 378 -1.00 -1.43 22.28
N TYR A 379 -0.93 -1.09 20.98
CA TYR A 379 -2.12 -0.85 20.19
C TYR A 379 -3.07 -2.05 20.19
N LEU A 380 -2.55 -3.26 19.92
CA LEU A 380 -3.37 -4.47 19.82
C LEU A 380 -3.89 -4.95 21.17
N THR A 381 -3.07 -4.87 22.23
CA THR A 381 -3.38 -5.45 23.54
C THR A 381 -4.13 -4.50 24.47
N GLU A 382 -3.96 -3.19 24.29
CA GLU A 382 -4.53 -2.17 25.18
C GLU A 382 -5.50 -1.25 24.41
N ASP A 383 -5.03 -0.55 23.38
CA ASP A 383 -5.80 0.55 22.76
C ASP A 383 -7.04 0.06 22.01
N ARG A 384 -6.83 -0.90 21.10
CA ARG A 384 -7.89 -1.49 20.28
C ARG A 384 -8.91 -2.20 21.16
N ALA A 385 -8.47 -2.86 22.23
CA ALA A 385 -9.34 -3.49 23.22
C ALA A 385 -10.18 -2.45 24.01
N ALA A 386 -9.61 -1.27 24.31
CA ALA A 386 -10.31 -0.19 25.01
C ALA A 386 -11.40 0.47 24.16
N VAL A 387 -11.14 0.68 22.87
CA VAL A 387 -12.15 1.19 21.89
C VAL A 387 -13.35 0.23 21.77
N ASN A 388 -13.13 -1.06 22.02
CA ASN A 388 -14.14 -2.12 21.91
C ASN A 388 -14.99 -2.33 23.17
N ARG A 389 -14.80 -1.55 24.24
CA ARG A 389 -15.74 -1.61 25.38
C ARG A 389 -17.08 -1.03 24.91
N PRO A 390 -18.19 -1.80 24.98
CA PRO A 390 -19.50 -1.26 24.61
C PRO A 390 -19.74 0.00 25.44
N THR A 391 -19.97 1.11 24.73
CA THR A 391 -20.36 2.42 25.25
C THR A 391 -21.76 2.38 25.87
N SER A 392 -21.98 1.46 26.80
CA SER A 392 -23.07 1.53 27.78
C SER A 392 -22.83 2.64 28.83
N ALA A 393 -21.74 3.40 28.70
CA ALA A 393 -21.32 4.45 29.64
C ALA A 393 -21.02 5.82 29.00
N LEU A 394 -21.28 6.02 27.70
CA LEU A 394 -21.34 7.37 27.14
C LEU A 394 -22.80 7.74 26.97
N THR A 395 -23.32 8.50 27.93
CA THR A 395 -24.60 9.21 27.80
C THR A 395 -24.64 9.91 26.43
N PRO A 396 -25.78 9.86 25.72
CA PRO A 396 -25.92 10.61 24.48
C PRO A 396 -25.67 12.08 24.81
N TYR A 397 -24.57 12.63 24.28
CA TYR A 397 -24.45 14.06 24.19
C TYR A 397 -25.67 14.53 23.41
N GLU A 398 -26.53 15.22 24.14
CA GLU A 398 -27.67 15.96 23.66
C GLU A 398 -27.20 16.75 22.43
N ARG A 399 -27.61 16.30 21.24
CA ARG A 399 -27.66 17.18 20.08
C ARG A 399 -28.68 18.25 20.43
N LYS A 400 -28.24 19.34 21.08
CA LYS A 400 -29.02 20.57 21.09
C LYS A 400 -29.29 20.92 19.62
N PRO A 401 -30.55 21.09 19.22
CA PRO A 401 -30.84 21.67 17.92
C PRO A 401 -30.08 23.00 17.84
N LEU A 402 -29.40 23.23 16.71
CA LEU A 402 -28.95 24.57 16.36
C LEU A 402 -30.21 25.46 16.39
N GLU A 403 -30.31 26.31 17.41
CA GLU A 403 -31.30 27.37 17.43
C GLU A 403 -31.09 28.21 16.17
N GLN A 404 -32.13 28.29 15.34
CA GLN A 404 -32.12 29.17 14.18
C GLN A 404 -31.98 30.61 14.68
N PRO A 405 -31.07 31.41 14.11
CA PRO A 405 -30.94 32.81 14.49
C PRO A 405 -32.24 33.56 14.14
N SER A 406 -32.77 34.26 15.15
CA SER A 406 -33.93 35.16 15.08
C SER A 406 -33.66 36.41 14.24
#